data_AF-A0A0A8WRR5-F1
#
_entry.id   AF-A0A0A8WRR5-F1
#
_cell.length_a   1.000
_cell.length_b   1.000
_cell.length_c   1.000
_cell.angle_alpha   90.00
_cell.angle_beta   90.00
_cell.angle_gamma   90.00
#
_symmetry.space_group_name_H-M   'P 1'
#
loop_
_entity.id
_entity.type
_entity.pdbx_description
1 polymer ?
#
loop_
_entity_poly.entity_id
_entity_poly.type
_entity_poly.pdbx_seq_one_letter_code
_entity_poly.pdbx_strand_id
1 'polypeptide(L)'
;MQIIMQGFVSMSDDANMADRVINYFDEEFEAIRSQLESGTLLDYKERVIVSRKIDEALSRLSPYVRSEWRARQVVKNGENLRERLLSVRDIISNPPI
;
A
#
# COMPACT_ATOMS: atom_id res chain seq x y z
N MET A 1 -28.31 -15.96 39.47
CA MET A 1 -26.93 -16.44 39.28
C MET A 1 -26.49 -15.97 37.90
N GLN A 2 -25.69 -14.91 37.84
CA GLN A 2 -25.36 -14.18 36.61
C GLN A 2 -23.95 -14.59 36.19
N ILE A 3 -23.83 -15.37 35.11
CA ILE A 3 -22.54 -15.79 34.57
C ILE A 3 -22.07 -14.72 33.60
N ILE A 4 -20.96 -14.08 33.97
CA ILE A 4 -20.23 -13.10 33.18
C ILE A 4 -19.58 -13.86 32.01
N MET A 5 -20.14 -13.73 30.80
CA MET A 5 -19.43 -13.96 29.54
C MET A 5 -19.03 -12.60 28.97
N GLN A 6 -17.90 -12.08 29.43
CA GLN A 6 -17.20 -10.94 28.85
C GLN A 6 -15.75 -11.38 28.74
N GLY A 7 -15.26 -11.68 27.53
CA GLY A 7 -13.84 -11.99 27.36
C GLY A 7 -13.38 -12.78 26.14
N PHE A 8 -14.19 -13.02 25.11
CA PHE A 8 -13.73 -13.76 23.91
C PHE A 8 -13.74 -12.96 22.59
N VAL A 9 -14.05 -11.66 22.61
CA VAL A 9 -14.27 -10.89 21.37
C VAL A 9 -13.03 -10.10 20.88
N SER A 10 -11.91 -10.06 21.61
CA SER A 10 -10.85 -9.07 21.29
C SER A 10 -9.79 -9.49 20.26
N MET A 11 -9.50 -10.79 20.03
CA MET A 11 -8.39 -11.18 19.13
C MET A 11 -8.80 -11.41 17.67
N SER A 12 -10.04 -11.85 17.42
CA SER A 12 -10.52 -12.13 16.06
C SER A 12 -10.83 -10.85 15.27
N ASP A 13 -11.33 -9.82 15.96
CA ASP A 13 -11.74 -8.57 15.32
C ASP A 13 -10.52 -7.73 14.91
N ASP A 14 -9.47 -7.73 15.74
CA ASP A 14 -8.20 -7.05 15.44
C ASP A 14 -7.46 -7.72 14.27
N ALA A 15 -7.45 -9.06 14.21
CA ALA A 15 -6.90 -9.79 13.07
C ALA A 15 -7.69 -9.52 11.78
N ASN A 16 -9.03 -9.51 11.86
CA ASN A 16 -9.89 -9.15 10.74
C ASN A 16 -9.68 -7.69 10.28
N MET A 17 -9.39 -6.77 11.19
CA MET A 17 -9.11 -5.38 10.87
C MET A 17 -7.74 -5.22 10.20
N ALA A 18 -6.70 -5.89 10.72
CA ALA A 18 -5.37 -5.91 10.13
C ALA A 18 -5.43 -6.42 8.68
N ASP A 19 -6.12 -7.54 8.44
CA ASP A 19 -6.29 -8.10 7.10
C ASP A 19 -7.01 -7.13 6.15
N ARG A 20 -8.06 -6.45 6.63
CA ARG A 20 -8.77 -5.43 5.81
C ARG A 20 -7.85 -4.26 5.44
N VAL A 21 -7.07 -3.75 6.39
CA VAL A 21 -6.13 -2.65 6.13
C VAL A 21 -5.06 -3.08 5.13
N ILE A 22 -4.50 -4.29 5.29
CA ILE A 22 -3.49 -4.82 4.39
C ILE A 22 -4.07 -5.01 2.99
N ASN A 23 -5.25 -5.61 2.87
CA ASN A 23 -5.93 -5.80 1.58
C ASN A 23 -6.22 -4.48 0.88
N TYR A 24 -6.68 -3.47 1.63
CA TYR A 24 -6.94 -2.14 1.08
C TYR A 24 -5.68 -1.57 0.41
N PHE A 25 -4.54 -1.57 1.10
CA PHE A 25 -3.31 -1.04 0.52
C PHE A 25 -2.74 -1.89 -0.62
N ASP A 26 -2.94 -3.21 -0.57
CA ASP A 26 -2.57 -4.13 -1.65
C ASP A 26 -3.31 -3.76 -2.96
N GLU A 27 -4.63 -3.57 -2.86
CA GLU A 27 -5.48 -3.16 -3.99
C GLU A 27 -5.13 -1.75 -4.51
N GLU A 28 -4.92 -0.78 -3.62
CA GLU A 28 -4.52 0.58 -4.01
C GLU A 28 -3.18 0.60 -4.75
N PHE A 29 -2.17 -0.15 -4.26
CA PHE A 29 -0.88 -0.23 -4.93
C PHE A 29 -0.98 -0.93 -6.28
N GLU A 30 -1.81 -1.96 -6.40
CA GLU A 30 -2.01 -2.66 -7.68
C GLU A 30 -2.75 -1.78 -8.70
N ALA A 31 -3.70 -0.95 -8.25
CA ALA A 31 -4.37 0.02 -9.11
C ALA A 31 -3.38 1.08 -9.64
N ILE A 32 -2.51 1.64 -8.78
CA ILE A 32 -1.48 2.61 -9.20
C ILE A 32 -0.48 1.96 -10.15
N ARG A 33 -0.03 0.73 -9.87
CA ARG A 33 0.84 -0.04 -10.77
C ARG A 33 0.20 -0.19 -12.15
N SER A 34 -1.07 -0.60 -12.18
CA SER A 34 -1.83 -0.75 -13.42
C SER A 34 -1.90 0.56 -14.21
N GLN A 35 -2.14 1.70 -13.54
CA GLN A 35 -2.16 3.03 -14.17
C GLN A 35 -0.79 3.49 -14.71
N LEU A 36 0.30 3.12 -14.01
CA LEU A 36 1.66 3.39 -14.46
C LEU A 36 2.00 2.56 -15.70
N GLU A 37 1.64 1.27 -15.71
CA GLU A 37 1.91 0.34 -16.81
C GLU A 37 1.03 0.60 -18.04
N SER A 38 -0.21 1.04 -17.86
CA SER A 38 -1.09 1.49 -18.94
C SER A 38 -0.65 2.82 -19.56
N GLY A 39 0.31 3.51 -18.94
CA GLY A 39 0.71 4.85 -19.36
C GLY A 39 -0.41 5.87 -19.16
N THR A 40 -1.30 5.67 -18.18
CA THR A 40 -2.30 6.69 -17.80
C THR A 40 -1.69 7.71 -16.84
N LEU A 41 -0.70 7.28 -16.05
CA LEU A 41 0.05 8.14 -15.15
C LEU A 41 1.30 8.68 -15.86
N LEU A 42 1.17 9.61 -16.82
CA LEU A 42 2.32 10.16 -17.60
C LEU A 42 2.92 11.42 -17.00
N ASP A 43 2.10 12.25 -16.33
CA ASP A 43 2.59 13.50 -15.76
C ASP A 43 3.56 13.24 -14.61
N TYR A 44 4.78 13.75 -14.75
CA TYR A 44 5.81 13.62 -13.73
C TYR A 44 5.39 14.26 -12.41
N LYS A 45 4.71 15.41 -12.44
CA LYS A 45 4.24 16.07 -11.22
C LYS A 45 3.24 15.18 -10.48
N GLU A 46 2.32 14.57 -11.22
CA GLU A 46 1.37 13.60 -10.67
C GLU A 46 2.09 12.38 -10.08
N ARG A 47 3.08 11.79 -10.79
CA ARG A 47 3.90 10.68 -10.28
C ARG A 47 4.60 11.02 -8.97
N VAL A 48 5.14 12.24 -8.84
CA VAL A 48 5.76 12.71 -7.59
C VAL A 48 4.74 12.80 -6.45
N ILE A 49 3.52 13.29 -6.72
CA ILE A 49 2.45 13.36 -5.73
C ILE A 49 2.03 11.95 -5.29
N VAL A 50 1.85 11.02 -6.24
CA VAL A 50 1.49 9.63 -5.95
C VAL A 50 2.61 8.94 -5.16
N SER A 51 3.88 9.16 -5.51
CA SER A 51 5.03 8.64 -4.75
C SER A 51 4.99 9.06 -3.28
N ARG A 52 4.65 10.33 -2.98
CA ARG A 52 4.51 10.80 -1.59
C ARG A 52 3.35 10.12 -0.86
N LYS A 53 2.23 9.90 -1.53
CA LYS A 53 1.10 9.15 -0.97
C LYS A 53 1.48 7.70 -0.66
N ILE A 54 2.30 7.07 -1.50
CA ILE A 54 2.84 5.74 -1.23
C ILE A 54 3.73 5.77 0.00
N ASP A 55 4.60 6.76 0.17
CA ASP A 55 5.41 6.90 1.40
C ASP A 55 4.54 6.98 2.66
N GLU A 56 3.47 7.77 2.61
CA GLU A 56 2.51 7.85 3.72
C GLU A 56 1.82 6.52 4.00
N ALA A 57 1.41 5.79 2.94
CA ALA A 57 0.81 4.46 3.06
C ALA A 57 1.77 3.43 3.66
N LEU A 58 3.05 3.43 3.23
CA LEU A 58 4.09 2.56 3.78
C LEU A 58 4.32 2.85 5.26
N SER A 59 4.34 4.12 5.67
CA SER A 59 4.43 4.50 7.08
C SER A 59 3.25 3.95 7.89
N ARG A 60 2.03 3.96 7.34
CA ARG A 60 0.83 3.40 7.98
C ARG A 60 0.84 1.88 8.06
N LEU A 61 1.46 1.21 7.09
CA LEU A 61 1.64 -0.24 7.08
C LEU A 61 2.73 -0.74 8.03
N SER A 62 3.69 0.12 8.40
CA SER A 62 4.85 -0.25 9.22
C SER A 62 4.54 -1.04 10.52
N PRO A 63 3.44 -0.78 11.26
CA PRO A 63 3.13 -1.55 12.46
C PRO A 63 2.79 -3.03 12.16
N TYR A 64 2.21 -3.32 11.00
CA TYR A 64 1.74 -4.65 10.61
C TYR A 64 2.86 -5.56 10.08
N VAL A 65 3.98 -4.98 9.63
CA VAL A 65 5.13 -5.70 9.03
C VAL A 65 5.75 -6.74 9.99
N ARG A 66 5.66 -6.50 11.30
CA ARG A 66 6.23 -7.38 12.33
C ARG A 66 5.41 -8.64 12.56
N SER A 67 4.09 -8.52 12.55
CA SER A 67 3.15 -9.62 12.83
C SER A 67 2.66 -10.31 11.56
N GLU A 68 2.46 -9.56 10.47
CA GLU A 68 1.82 -10.06 9.26
C GLU A 68 2.80 -10.22 8.10
N TRP A 69 2.95 -11.45 7.63
CA TRP A 69 3.82 -11.73 6.48
C TRP A 69 3.31 -11.05 5.20
N ARG A 70 1.99 -10.92 5.05
CA ARG A 70 1.37 -10.27 3.91
C ARG A 70 1.68 -8.78 3.90
N ALA A 71 1.65 -8.11 5.06
CA ALA A 71 2.06 -6.71 5.18
C ALA A 71 3.50 -6.49 4.70
N ARG A 72 4.43 -7.44 4.95
CA ARG A 72 5.80 -7.37 4.42
C ARG A 72 5.83 -7.37 2.88
N GLN A 73 5.01 -8.20 2.25
CA GLN A 73 4.91 -8.25 0.78
C GLN A 73 4.32 -6.96 0.23
N VAL A 74 3.24 -6.46 0.83
CA VAL A 74 2.60 -5.20 0.41
C VAL A 74 3.56 -4.02 0.53
N VAL A 75 4.31 -3.92 1.65
CA VAL A 75 5.34 -2.89 1.83
C VAL A 75 6.42 -2.98 0.75
N LYS A 76 6.97 -4.18 0.52
CA LYS A 76 7.99 -4.39 -0.53
C LYS A 76 7.46 -4.01 -1.92
N ASN A 77 6.21 -4.34 -2.22
CA ASN A 77 5.56 -4.00 -3.49
C ASN A 77 5.38 -2.49 -3.63
N GLY A 78 4.97 -1.80 -2.56
CA GLY A 78 4.84 -0.34 -2.52
C GLY A 78 6.18 0.38 -2.66
N GLU A 79 7.24 -0.10 -2.01
CA GLU A 79 8.60 0.44 -2.16
C GLU A 79 9.08 0.35 -3.61
N ASN A 80 8.91 -0.82 -4.25
CA ASN A 80 9.26 -1.00 -5.66
C ASN A 80 8.45 -0.08 -6.57
N LEU A 81 7.13 0.04 -6.32
CA LEU A 81 6.26 0.92 -7.09
C LEU A 81 6.69 2.39 -6.96
N ARG A 82 7.04 2.83 -5.76
CA ARG A 82 7.58 4.19 -5.52
C ARG A 82 8.84 4.46 -6.36
N GLU A 83 9.78 3.51 -6.38
CA GLU A 83 10.99 3.63 -7.20
C GLU A 83 10.67 3.70 -8.69
N ARG A 84 9.73 2.89 -9.17
CA ARG A 84 9.27 2.91 -10.57
C ARG A 84 8.62 4.24 -10.95
N LEU A 85 7.78 4.81 -10.08
CA LEU A 85 7.14 6.12 -10.33
C LEU A 85 8.16 7.24 -10.57
N LEU A 86 9.30 7.17 -9.89
CA LEU A 86 10.36 8.17 -9.96
C LEU A 86 11.53 7.77 -10.88
N SER A 87 11.38 6.67 -11.62
CA SER A 87 12.41 6.15 -12.53
C SER A 87 12.74 7.16 -13.63
N VAL A 88 13.95 7.71 -13.57
CA VAL A 88 14.50 8.65 -14.58
C VAL A 88 14.51 8.02 -15.97
N ARG A 89 14.71 6.71 -16.07
CA ARG A 89 14.67 5.98 -17.34
C ARG A 89 13.30 6.11 -18.02
N ASP A 90 12.21 5.94 -17.26
CA ASP A 90 10.86 6.02 -17.81
C ASP A 90 10.48 7.46 -18.19
N ILE A 91 11.03 8.44 -17.48
CA ILE A 91 10.83 9.87 -17.77
C ILE A 91 11.55 10.30 -19.05
N ILE A 92 12.77 9.79 -19.29
CA ILE A 92 13.54 10.11 -20.50
C ILE A 92 12.97 9.38 -21.72
N SER A 93 12.51 8.14 -21.55
CA SER A 93 11.92 7.36 -22.65
C SER A 93 10.52 7.83 -23.05
N ASN A 94 9.76 8.45 -22.14
CA ASN A 94 8.45 9.05 -22.40
C ASN A 94 8.39 10.47 -21.79
N PRO A 95 9.01 11.48 -22.44
CA PRO A 95 8.93 12.86 -21.96
C PRO A 95 7.47 13.34 -21.97
N PRO A 96 7.02 14.07 -20.94
CA PRO A 96 5.69 14.68 -20.96
C PRO A 96 5.58 15.61 -22.17
N ILE A 97 4.49 15.45 -22.95
CA ILE A 97 4.17 16.26 -24.13
C ILE A 97 3.82 17.68 -23.69
#